data_AF-A0A9D7NI09-F1
#
_entry.id   AF-A0A9D7NI09-F1
#
_cell.length_a   1.000
_cell.length_b   1.000
_cell.length_c   1.000
_cell.angle_alpha   90.00
_cell.angle_beta   90.00
_cell.angle_gamma   90.00
#
_symmetry.space_group_name_H-M   'P 1'
#
loop_
_entity.id
_entity.type
_entity.pdbx_description
1 polymer ?
#
loop_
_entity_poly.entity_id
_entity_poly.type
_entity_poly.pdbx_seq_one_letter_code
_entity_poly.pdbx_strand_id
1 'polypeptide(L)'
;MQFLPGDLYSRKDHNTTLSWLINLGSFKFVKNRFESVLDSTKLNTFYYLTPLPKKSLRAELTGTTKTNNLVGSQVTLGWRHRNIFRGAEHLSINLFGSTEVQVSGNFGKSNPFRLGGEITLSIPRFVVPFLDIRGRSEFVPRTNLQLGYELLNRQNLYTLNSFRGNFGYTWKENLQKEHQLNPFTFNYVKPLAVAPTVPRQHCQKPFAGQNCRRTIYSRFYLQL
;
A
#
# COMPACT_ATOMS: atom_id res chain seq x y z
N MET A 1 12.94 -8.66 19.95
CA MET A 1 12.34 -9.70 20.82
C MET A 1 11.99 -9.04 22.14
N GLN A 2 10.94 -9.48 22.83
CA GLN A 2 10.49 -8.84 24.07
C GLN A 2 11.31 -9.25 25.31
N PHE A 3 12.04 -10.35 25.23
CA PHE A 3 12.91 -10.85 26.30
C PHE A 3 14.33 -11.05 25.78
N LEU A 4 15.30 -10.91 26.68
CA LEU A 4 16.72 -11.08 26.48
C LEU A 4 17.24 -12.30 27.27
N PRO A 5 18.41 -12.85 26.92
CA PRO A 5 19.02 -13.93 27.70
C PRO A 5 19.22 -13.51 29.17
N GLY A 6 18.64 -14.28 30.09
CA GLY A 6 18.71 -14.01 31.53
C GLY A 6 17.42 -13.44 32.15
N ASP A 7 16.46 -13.00 31.33
CA ASP A 7 15.17 -12.54 31.83
C ASP A 7 14.35 -13.69 32.45
N LEU A 8 13.52 -13.35 33.46
CA LEU A 8 12.55 -14.29 34.01
C LEU A 8 11.55 -14.70 32.94
N TYR A 9 11.26 -16.00 32.87
CA TYR A 9 10.33 -16.52 31.88
C TYR A 9 8.92 -15.97 32.10
N SER A 10 8.40 -15.32 31.06
CA SER A 10 7.05 -14.78 31.01
C SER A 10 6.33 -15.34 29.79
N ARG A 11 5.19 -16.01 30.03
CA ARG A 11 4.35 -16.55 28.95
C ARG A 11 3.83 -15.43 28.04
N LYS A 12 3.59 -14.23 28.58
CA LYS A 12 3.11 -13.08 27.82
C LYS A 12 4.15 -12.58 26.81
N ASP A 13 5.40 -12.44 27.24
CA ASP A 13 6.49 -11.95 26.38
C ASP A 13 6.89 -12.99 25.34
N HIS A 14 6.79 -14.27 25.70
CA HIS A 14 6.91 -15.38 24.78
C HIS A 14 5.85 -15.33 23.66
N ASN A 15 4.57 -15.26 24.04
CA ASN A 15 3.46 -15.18 23.08
C ASN A 15 3.57 -13.94 22.20
N THR A 16 3.93 -12.79 22.77
CA THR A 16 4.15 -11.53 22.02
C THR A 16 5.25 -11.70 20.99
N THR A 17 6.39 -12.28 21.38
CA THR A 17 7.52 -12.52 20.46
C THR A 17 7.14 -13.49 19.34
N LEU A 18 6.39 -14.55 19.65
CA LEU A 18 5.89 -15.48 18.66
C LEU A 18 4.93 -14.80 17.67
N SER A 19 3.96 -14.04 18.17
CA SER A 19 3.04 -13.24 17.36
C SER A 19 3.78 -12.26 16.46
N TRP A 20 4.82 -11.60 16.96
CA TRP A 20 5.65 -10.71 16.16
C TRP A 20 6.34 -11.45 15.02
N LEU A 21 7.03 -12.55 15.31
CA LEU A 21 7.75 -13.35 14.32
C LEU A 21 6.83 -13.85 13.20
N ILE A 22 5.60 -14.27 13.55
CA ILE A 22 4.58 -14.69 12.59
C ILE A 22 4.12 -13.50 11.73
N ASN A 23 3.84 -12.36 12.36
CA ASN A 23 3.28 -11.18 11.69
C ASN A 23 4.32 -10.34 10.91
N LEU A 24 5.62 -10.62 11.03
CA LEU A 24 6.66 -10.01 10.19
C LEU A 24 6.47 -10.27 8.69
N GLY A 25 5.72 -11.31 8.31
CA GLY A 25 5.42 -11.63 6.91
C GLY A 25 6.62 -12.08 6.08
N SER A 26 7.75 -12.37 6.73
CA SER A 26 8.99 -12.87 6.11
C SER A 26 9.21 -14.37 6.30
N PHE A 27 8.43 -15.01 7.17
CA PHE A 27 8.54 -16.42 7.51
C PHE A 27 7.21 -17.15 7.25
N LYS A 28 7.30 -18.37 6.72
CA LYS A 28 6.16 -19.26 6.46
C LYS A 28 5.73 -19.96 7.75
N PHE A 29 6.72 -20.39 8.53
CA PHE A 29 6.51 -21.09 9.79
C PHE A 29 7.49 -20.57 10.84
N VAL A 30 6.99 -20.44 12.07
CA VAL A 30 7.77 -20.13 13.25
C VAL A 30 7.47 -21.23 14.25
N LYS A 31 8.46 -22.08 14.54
CA LYS A 31 8.35 -23.12 15.56
C LYS A 31 9.21 -22.75 16.76
N ASN A 32 8.65 -22.95 17.94
CA ASN A 32 9.38 -22.80 19.19
C ASN A 32 9.65 -24.17 19.81
N ARG A 33 10.84 -24.34 20.40
CA ARG A 33 11.20 -25.49 21.23
C ARG A 33 11.81 -25.00 22.54
N PHE A 34 11.37 -25.57 23.64
CA PHE A 34 11.95 -25.36 24.96
C PHE A 34 12.76 -26.57 25.38
N GLU A 35 13.95 -26.33 25.91
CA GLU A 35 14.84 -27.35 26.46
C GLU A 35 15.28 -26.90 27.85
N SER A 36 14.96 -27.70 28.88
CA SER A 36 15.41 -27.44 30.25
C SER A 36 16.89 -27.75 30.39
N VAL A 37 17.63 -26.88 31.07
CA VAL A 37 19.03 -27.17 31.43
C VAL A 37 19.02 -28.08 32.66
N LEU A 38 19.74 -29.21 32.59
CA LEU A 38 19.92 -30.12 33.72
C LEU A 38 20.46 -29.35 34.94
N ASP A 39 19.91 -29.65 36.12
CA ASP A 39 20.31 -29.09 37.41
C ASP A 39 20.23 -27.56 37.53
N SER A 40 19.40 -26.92 36.71
CA SER A 40 19.18 -25.47 36.76
C SER A 40 17.71 -25.11 36.54
N THR A 41 17.28 -23.97 37.09
CA THR A 41 15.96 -23.35 36.80
C THR A 41 15.96 -22.59 35.46
N LYS A 42 16.98 -22.80 34.63
CA LYS A 42 17.17 -22.13 33.33
C LYS A 42 16.49 -22.90 32.19
N LEU A 43 15.94 -22.14 31.24
CA LEU A 43 15.24 -22.66 30.08
C LEU A 43 15.89 -22.16 28.79
N ASN A 44 16.37 -23.07 27.95
CA ASN A 44 16.82 -22.74 26.61
C ASN A 44 15.62 -22.69 25.68
N THR A 45 15.53 -21.62 24.88
CA THR A 45 14.42 -21.39 23.97
C THR A 45 14.95 -21.27 22.55
N PHE A 46 14.58 -22.20 21.68
CA PHE A 46 14.97 -22.23 20.27
C PHE A 46 13.81 -21.80 19.37
N TYR A 47 14.08 -20.89 18.44
CA TYR A 47 13.14 -20.47 17.41
C TYR A 47 13.62 -20.93 16.03
N TYR A 48 12.87 -21.84 15.42
CA TYR A 48 13.10 -22.31 14.07
C TYR A 48 12.21 -21.52 13.11
N LEU A 49 12.84 -20.77 12.22
CA LEU A 49 12.19 -19.88 11.26
C LEU A 49 12.33 -20.45 9.85
N THR A 50 11.21 -20.71 9.18
CA THR A 50 11.21 -21.09 7.76
C THR A 50 10.97 -19.85 6.90
N PRO A 51 11.95 -19.35 6.13
CA PRO A 51 11.79 -18.13 5.36
C PRO A 51 10.81 -18.31 4.19
N LEU A 52 10.06 -17.26 3.86
CA LEU A 52 9.31 -17.17 2.62
C LEU A 52 10.23 -16.86 1.43
N PRO A 53 9.81 -17.18 0.19
CA PRO A 53 10.53 -16.75 -1.01
C PRO A 53 10.77 -15.24 -0.99
N LYS A 54 12.05 -14.86 -1.02
CA LYS A 54 12.49 -13.46 -0.93
C LYS A 54 11.97 -12.63 -2.10
N LYS A 55 11.93 -13.21 -3.29
CA LYS A 55 11.46 -12.54 -4.51
C LYS A 55 10.29 -13.32 -5.08
N SER A 56 9.28 -12.62 -5.57
CA SER A 56 8.16 -13.22 -6.29
C SER A 56 7.72 -12.30 -7.42
N LEU A 57 7.43 -12.88 -8.58
CA LEU A 57 6.81 -12.23 -9.71
C LEU A 57 5.38 -12.75 -9.85
N ARG A 58 4.43 -11.87 -10.15
CA ARG A 58 3.03 -12.18 -10.37
C ARG A 58 2.55 -11.47 -11.63
N ALA A 59 1.84 -12.17 -12.49
CA ALA A 59 1.12 -11.59 -13.62
C ALA A 59 -0.37 -11.90 -13.44
N GLU A 60 -1.22 -10.89 -13.62
CA GLU A 60 -2.67 -10.99 -13.43
C GLU A 60 -3.35 -10.37 -14.64
N LEU A 61 -4.34 -11.09 -15.20
CA LEU A 61 -5.25 -10.57 -16.22
C LEU A 61 -6.64 -10.48 -15.60
N THR A 62 -7.26 -9.32 -15.68
CA THR A 62 -8.58 -9.04 -15.11
C THR A 62 -9.49 -8.49 -16.18
N GLY A 63 -10.67 -9.10 -16.36
CA GLY A 63 -11.75 -8.53 -17.16
C GLY A 63 -12.75 -7.81 -16.25
N THR A 64 -13.19 -6.62 -16.64
CA THR A 64 -14.17 -5.82 -15.90
C THR A 64 -15.30 -5.41 -16.82
N THR A 65 -16.54 -5.51 -16.37
CA THR A 65 -17.71 -4.96 -17.06
C THR A 65 -18.28 -3.83 -16.20
N LYS A 66 -18.54 -2.68 -16.81
CA LYS A 66 -19.12 -1.51 -16.13
C LYS A 66 -20.55 -1.29 -16.61
N THR A 67 -21.38 -0.71 -15.73
CA THR A 67 -22.81 -0.45 -15.97
C THR A 67 -23.08 0.49 -17.15
N ASN A 68 -22.08 1.25 -17.59
CA ASN A 68 -22.15 2.12 -18.78
C ASN A 68 -21.75 1.39 -20.08
N ASN A 69 -21.99 0.07 -20.16
CA ASN A 69 -21.69 -0.79 -21.31
C ASN A 69 -20.21 -0.75 -21.78
N LEU A 70 -19.30 -0.39 -20.87
CA LEU A 70 -17.86 -0.48 -21.08
C LEU A 70 -17.34 -1.81 -20.56
N VAL A 71 -16.62 -2.51 -21.42
CA VAL A 71 -15.89 -3.73 -21.09
C VAL A 71 -14.41 -3.39 -21.09
N GLY A 72 -13.74 -3.64 -19.97
CA GLY A 72 -12.33 -3.38 -19.77
C GLY A 72 -11.53 -4.66 -19.57
N SER A 73 -10.28 -4.64 -20.01
CA SER A 73 -9.27 -5.62 -19.65
C SER A 73 -8.10 -4.90 -18.98
N GLN A 74 -7.54 -5.50 -17.94
CA GLN A 74 -6.39 -4.99 -17.21
C GLN A 74 -5.35 -6.10 -17.03
N VAL A 75 -4.11 -5.82 -17.41
CA VAL A 75 -2.95 -6.64 -17.10
C VAL A 75 -2.19 -5.96 -15.97
N THR A 76 -1.83 -6.72 -14.94
CA THR A 76 -1.01 -6.25 -13.82
C THR A 76 0.19 -7.16 -13.65
N LEU A 77 1.38 -6.58 -13.62
CA LEU A 77 2.66 -7.23 -13.33
C LEU A 77 3.16 -6.75 -11.97
N GLY A 78 3.24 -7.65 -11.00
CA GLY A 78 3.70 -7.37 -9.65
C GLY A 78 5.03 -8.06 -9.36
N TRP A 79 6.04 -7.30 -8.98
CA TRP A 79 7.28 -7.81 -8.41
C TRP A 79 7.35 -7.47 -6.93
N ARG A 80 7.69 -8.45 -6.09
CA ARG A 80 7.80 -8.26 -4.65
C ARG A 80 9.14 -8.77 -4.15
N HIS A 81 9.79 -7.97 -3.32
CA HIS A 81 11.00 -8.31 -2.57
C HIS A 81 10.73 -8.22 -1.06
N ARG A 82 10.75 -9.37 -0.38
CA ARG A 82 10.72 -9.47 1.08
C ARG A 82 12.12 -9.32 1.62
N ASN A 83 12.27 -8.51 2.66
CA ASN A 83 13.51 -8.26 3.38
C ASN A 83 14.60 -7.54 2.55
N ILE A 84 14.27 -6.42 1.90
CA ILE A 84 15.24 -5.67 1.07
C ILE A 84 16.37 -5.01 1.87
N PHE A 85 16.09 -4.50 3.08
CA PHE A 85 17.11 -3.87 3.96
C PHE A 85 17.51 -4.75 5.15
N ARG A 86 17.18 -6.05 5.12
CA ARG A 86 17.47 -7.03 6.18
C ARG A 86 16.69 -6.83 7.49
N GLY A 87 15.71 -5.92 7.55
CA GLY A 87 14.82 -5.68 8.69
C GLY A 87 13.37 -6.13 8.47
N ALA A 88 13.15 -7.17 7.66
CA ALA A 88 11.85 -7.71 7.28
C ALA A 88 10.95 -6.72 6.49
N GLU A 89 11.56 -5.78 5.76
CA GLU A 89 10.84 -4.82 4.92
C GLU A 89 10.34 -5.44 3.63
N HIS A 90 9.12 -5.10 3.23
CA HIS A 90 8.50 -5.59 2.00
C HIS A 90 8.44 -4.49 0.97
N LEU A 91 9.21 -4.61 -0.12
CA LEU A 91 9.09 -3.78 -1.31
C LEU A 91 8.20 -4.49 -2.33
N SER A 92 7.20 -3.78 -2.86
CA SER A 92 6.36 -4.24 -3.97
C SER A 92 6.36 -3.19 -5.07
N ILE A 93 6.55 -3.61 -6.31
CA ILE A 93 6.48 -2.79 -7.52
C ILE A 93 5.41 -3.42 -8.41
N ASN A 94 4.35 -2.68 -8.68
CA ASN A 94 3.24 -3.10 -9.52
C ASN A 94 3.17 -2.21 -10.75
N LEU A 95 3.13 -2.80 -11.93
CA LEU A 95 2.86 -2.11 -13.19
C LEU A 95 1.53 -2.60 -13.72
N PHE A 96 0.67 -1.71 -14.19
CA PHE A 96 -0.62 -2.09 -14.73
C PHE A 96 -0.94 -1.33 -16.01
N GLY A 97 -1.57 -2.02 -16.94
CA GLY A 97 -2.11 -1.47 -18.18
C GLY A 97 -3.53 -1.95 -18.36
N SER A 98 -4.46 -1.06 -18.67
CA SER A 98 -5.84 -1.42 -18.97
C SER A 98 -6.37 -0.67 -20.17
N THR A 99 -7.27 -1.29 -20.90
CA THR A 99 -8.04 -0.68 -21.98
C THR A 99 -9.51 -0.96 -21.75
N GLU A 100 -10.36 -0.02 -22.11
CA GLU A 100 -11.81 -0.20 -22.08
C GLU A 100 -12.37 0.00 -23.49
N VAL A 101 -13.32 -0.84 -23.86
CA VAL A 101 -14.05 -0.78 -25.12
C VAL A 101 -15.53 -0.67 -24.81
N GLN A 102 -16.21 0.24 -25.52
CA GLN A 102 -17.65 0.39 -25.39
C GLN A 102 -18.35 -0.56 -26.35
N VAL A 103 -19.14 -1.51 -25.82
CA VAL A 103 -19.75 -2.59 -26.61
C VAL A 103 -21.15 -2.20 -27.12
N SER A 104 -21.83 -1.24 -26.49
CA SER A 104 -23.15 -0.75 -26.93
C SER A 104 -23.37 0.73 -26.59
N GLY A 105 -24.12 1.44 -27.46
CA GLY A 105 -24.43 2.88 -27.35
C GLY A 105 -23.63 3.77 -28.30
N ASN A 106 -24.30 4.73 -28.96
CA ASN A 106 -23.72 5.60 -30.01
C ASN A 106 -22.98 6.85 -29.46
N PHE A 107 -22.62 6.85 -28.17
CA PHE A 107 -21.90 7.95 -27.54
C PHE A 107 -20.40 7.79 -27.84
N GLY A 108 -19.97 8.32 -28.99
CA GLY A 108 -18.57 8.61 -29.33
C GLY A 108 -17.56 7.50 -28.99
N LYS A 109 -17.25 6.65 -29.98
CA LYS A 109 -16.19 5.62 -29.91
C LYS A 109 -14.90 6.18 -29.29
N SER A 110 -14.73 5.95 -27.99
CA SER A 110 -13.55 6.33 -27.23
C SER A 110 -13.11 5.09 -26.48
N ASN A 111 -11.92 4.61 -26.80
CA ASN A 111 -11.31 3.47 -26.12
C ASN A 111 -10.30 4.04 -25.12
N PRO A 112 -10.72 4.32 -23.86
CA PRO A 112 -9.79 4.87 -22.91
C PRO A 112 -8.77 3.80 -22.51
N PHE A 113 -7.53 4.24 -22.34
CA PHE A 113 -6.48 3.38 -21.79
C PHE A 113 -5.93 4.00 -20.51
N ARG A 114 -5.53 3.13 -19.58
CA ARG A 114 -4.80 3.49 -18.37
C ARG A 114 -3.48 2.75 -18.37
N LEU A 115 -2.41 3.45 -18.05
CA LEU A 115 -1.11 2.89 -17.78
C LEU A 115 -0.61 3.47 -16.47
N GLY A 116 -0.11 2.63 -15.57
CA GLY A 116 0.41 3.12 -14.31
C GLY A 116 1.39 2.17 -13.65
N GLY A 117 2.08 2.72 -12.67
CA GLY A 117 3.01 2.01 -11.83
C GLY A 117 2.87 2.45 -10.38
N GLU A 118 3.05 1.53 -9.46
CA GLU A 118 3.01 1.77 -8.02
C GLU A 118 4.19 1.07 -7.35
N ILE A 119 4.88 1.81 -6.48
CA ILE A 119 5.94 1.33 -5.61
C ILE A 119 5.44 1.46 -4.18
N THR A 120 5.40 0.35 -3.48
CA THR A 120 4.95 0.28 -2.08
C THR A 120 6.05 -0.36 -1.24
N LEU A 121 6.53 0.38 -0.23
CA LEU A 121 7.49 -0.08 0.76
C LEU A 121 6.81 -0.16 2.13
N SER A 122 6.85 -1.33 2.74
CA SER A 122 6.24 -1.59 4.04
C SER A 122 7.30 -2.05 5.03
N ILE A 123 7.47 -1.28 6.10
CA ILE A 123 8.51 -1.47 7.12
C ILE A 123 7.81 -1.89 8.42
N PRO A 124 8.12 -3.06 9.01
CA PRO A 124 7.44 -3.60 10.19
C PRO A 124 7.95 -2.97 11.50
N ARG A 125 8.06 -1.64 11.53
CA ARG A 125 8.38 -0.82 12.70
C ARG A 125 7.90 0.61 12.45
N PHE A 126 7.74 1.39 13.51
CA PHE A 126 7.62 2.84 13.37
C PHE A 126 8.94 3.42 12.87
N VAL A 127 8.90 4.15 11.76
CA VAL A 127 10.02 4.93 11.25
C VAL A 127 9.67 6.39 11.44
N VAL A 128 9.88 6.90 12.65
CA VAL A 128 9.72 8.32 12.97
C VAL A 128 11.10 8.97 13.07
N PRO A 129 11.28 10.19 12.55
CA PRO A 129 12.53 10.91 12.76
C PRO A 129 12.67 11.27 14.24
N PHE A 130 13.88 11.11 14.79
CA PHE A 130 14.30 11.51 16.15
C PHE A 130 13.79 10.69 17.36
N LEU A 131 12.90 9.70 17.20
CA LEU A 131 12.39 8.89 18.30
C LEU A 131 12.38 7.39 17.97
N ASP A 132 12.88 6.53 18.86
CA ASP A 132 12.73 5.06 18.72
C ASP A 132 11.52 4.61 19.57
N ILE A 133 10.35 4.48 18.93
CA ILE A 133 9.13 4.04 19.60
C ILE A 133 9.12 2.51 19.64
N ARG A 134 9.64 1.95 20.74
CA ARG A 134 9.52 0.52 21.06
C ARG A 134 8.19 0.24 21.74
N GLY A 135 7.16 -0.02 20.94
CA GLY A 135 5.86 -0.45 21.46
C GLY A 135 5.92 -1.85 22.07
N ARG A 136 5.30 -2.04 23.24
CA ARG A 136 5.06 -3.37 23.85
C ARG A 136 3.78 -4.05 23.35
N SER A 137 3.22 -3.59 22.22
CA SER A 137 1.99 -4.16 21.66
C SER A 137 2.23 -5.59 21.15
N GLU A 138 1.22 -6.45 21.22
CA GLU A 138 1.24 -7.80 20.63
C GLU A 138 1.29 -7.77 19.09
N PHE A 139 0.93 -6.63 18.49
CA PHE A 139 0.92 -6.44 17.06
C PHE A 139 2.10 -5.59 16.60
N VAL A 140 2.74 -6.01 15.51
CA VAL A 140 3.88 -5.30 14.93
C VAL A 140 3.36 -4.04 14.21
N PRO A 141 3.77 -2.83 14.64
CA PRO A 141 3.40 -1.61 13.93
C PRO A 141 4.07 -1.57 12.57
N ARG A 142 3.46 -0.86 11.62
CA ARG A 142 3.91 -0.84 10.23
C ARG A 142 3.94 0.58 9.70
N THR A 143 5.07 0.98 9.14
CA THR A 143 5.21 2.19 8.34
C THR A 143 5.03 1.82 6.87
N ASN A 144 4.13 2.50 6.17
CA ASN A 144 3.83 2.28 4.76
C ASN A 144 4.17 3.55 3.97
N LEU A 145 5.04 3.39 2.97
CA LEU A 145 5.36 4.39 1.97
C LEU A 145 4.83 3.89 0.63
N GLN A 146 4.05 4.71 -0.07
CA GLN A 146 3.50 4.39 -1.37
C GLN A 146 3.77 5.56 -2.33
N LEU A 147 4.21 5.24 -3.53
CA LEU A 147 4.40 6.18 -4.63
C LEU A 147 3.77 5.58 -5.87
N GLY A 148 2.89 6.33 -6.52
CA GLY A 148 2.12 5.88 -7.68
C GLY A 148 2.14 6.91 -8.80
N TYR A 149 2.18 6.43 -10.03
CA TYR A 149 2.05 7.22 -11.24
C TYR A 149 1.02 6.57 -12.16
N GLU A 150 0.11 7.38 -12.70
CA GLU A 150 -0.96 6.89 -13.56
C GLU A 150 -1.24 7.88 -14.70
N LEU A 151 -1.19 7.37 -15.91
CA LEU A 151 -1.60 8.03 -17.13
C LEU A 151 -2.95 7.44 -17.58
N LEU A 152 -3.99 8.26 -17.54
CA LEU A 152 -5.31 7.94 -18.08
C LEU A 152 -5.53 8.78 -19.34
N ASN A 153 -5.73 8.14 -20.47
CA ASN A 153 -6.15 8.80 -21.69
C ASN A 153 -7.58 8.40 -22.02
N ARG A 154 -8.50 9.36 -22.00
CA ARG A 154 -9.83 9.20 -22.60
C ARG A 154 -9.81 9.89 -23.95
N GLN A 155 -9.77 9.09 -25.02
CA GLN A 155 -9.79 9.58 -26.40
C GLN A 155 -10.95 10.57 -26.58
N ASN A 156 -10.69 11.69 -27.29
CA ASN A 156 -11.64 12.76 -27.58
C ASN A 156 -12.13 13.61 -26.39
N LEU A 157 -11.62 13.42 -25.16
CA LEU A 157 -11.99 14.25 -24.01
C LEU A 157 -10.77 14.88 -23.35
N TYR A 158 -9.94 14.07 -22.70
CA TYR A 158 -8.80 14.56 -21.93
C TYR A 158 -7.78 13.44 -21.67
N THR A 159 -6.53 13.84 -21.48
CA THR A 159 -5.48 12.99 -20.91
C THR A 159 -5.15 13.49 -19.51
N LEU A 160 -5.26 12.63 -18.49
CA LEU A 160 -4.87 12.92 -17.11
C LEU A 160 -3.57 12.21 -16.76
N ASN A 161 -2.64 12.98 -16.21
CA ASN A 161 -1.46 12.48 -15.55
C ASN A 161 -1.63 12.65 -14.04
N SER A 162 -1.57 11.55 -13.28
CA SER A 162 -1.76 11.54 -11.83
C SER A 162 -0.53 10.99 -11.14
N PHE A 163 -0.01 11.74 -10.18
CA PHE A 163 1.05 11.31 -9.27
C PHE A 163 0.49 11.25 -7.85
N ARG A 164 0.70 10.12 -7.18
CA ARG A 164 0.22 9.86 -5.82
C ARG A 164 1.41 9.52 -4.93
N GLY A 165 1.45 10.09 -3.74
CA GLY A 165 2.39 9.75 -2.69
C GLY A 165 1.65 9.62 -1.37
N ASN A 166 2.00 8.62 -0.58
CA ASN A 166 1.43 8.41 0.74
C ASN A 166 2.52 7.91 1.68
N PHE A 167 2.58 8.49 2.86
CA PHE A 167 3.41 8.04 3.95
C PHE A 167 2.55 7.98 5.20
N GLY A 168 2.44 6.78 5.77
CA GLY A 168 1.52 6.49 6.87
C GLY A 168 2.00 5.41 7.81
N TYR A 169 1.38 5.36 8.98
CA TYR A 169 1.60 4.37 10.02
C TYR A 169 0.30 3.64 10.30
N THR A 170 0.39 2.33 10.49
CA THR A 170 -0.74 1.50 10.91
C THR A 170 -0.31 0.65 12.09
N TRP A 171 -1.05 0.70 13.19
CA TRP A 171 -0.81 -0.13 14.36
C TRP A 171 -2.11 -0.61 14.97
N LYS A 172 -2.04 -1.77 15.62
CA LYS A 172 -3.17 -2.35 16.36
C LYS A 172 -2.87 -2.25 17.84
N GLU A 173 -3.84 -1.72 18.57
CA GLU A 173 -3.81 -1.73 20.03
C GLU A 173 -4.30 -3.08 20.54
N ASN A 174 -5.42 -3.56 19.98
CA ASN A 174 -6.04 -4.85 20.29
C ASN A 174 -6.65 -5.45 19.01
N LEU A 175 -7.17 -6.67 19.09
CA LEU A 175 -7.88 -7.33 17.98
C LEU A 175 -9.05 -6.51 17.42
N GLN A 176 -9.67 -5.66 18.23
CA GLN A 176 -10.82 -4.82 17.88
C GLN A 176 -10.47 -3.37 17.54
N LYS A 177 -9.24 -2.91 17.85
CA LYS A 177 -8.84 -1.50 17.71
C LYS A 177 -7.61 -1.39 16.83
N GLU A 178 -7.81 -0.86 15.63
CA GLU A 178 -6.78 -0.54 14.66
C GLU A 178 -6.74 0.97 14.45
N HIS A 179 -5.53 1.51 14.44
CA HIS A 179 -5.24 2.92 14.27
C HIS A 179 -4.43 3.10 13.00
N GLN A 180 -4.80 4.11 12.21
CA GLN A 180 -4.10 4.49 11.00
C GLN A 180 -3.88 5.99 11.01
N LEU A 181 -2.63 6.41 10.79
CA LEU A 181 -2.23 7.81 10.70
C LEU A 181 -1.47 8.02 9.40
N ASN A 182 -1.99 8.85 8.50
CA ASN A 182 -1.32 9.19 7.24
C ASN A 182 -0.92 10.67 7.26
N PRO A 183 0.21 11.03 7.92
CA PRO A 183 0.60 12.42 8.08
C PRO A 183 0.87 13.13 6.75
N PHE A 184 1.33 12.40 5.73
CA PHE A 184 1.61 12.96 4.42
C PHE A 184 0.90 12.16 3.34
N THR A 185 -0.10 12.79 2.73
CA THR A 185 -0.72 12.31 1.50
C THR A 185 -0.61 13.39 0.44
N PHE A 186 -0.07 13.04 -0.71
CA PHE A 186 0.09 13.89 -1.87
C PHE A 186 -0.63 13.28 -3.05
N ASN A 187 -1.49 14.07 -3.70
CA ASN A 187 -2.13 13.66 -4.94
C ASN A 187 -2.12 14.85 -5.90
N TYR A 188 -1.42 14.68 -7.02
CA TYR A 188 -1.29 15.69 -8.05
C TYR A 188 -1.85 15.16 -9.36
N VAL A 189 -2.83 15.86 -9.91
CA VAL A 189 -3.47 15.48 -11.16
C VAL A 189 -3.37 16.64 -12.13
N LYS A 190 -2.79 16.40 -13.31
CA LYS A 190 -2.64 17.38 -14.38
C LYS A 190 -3.24 16.87 -15.68
N PRO A 191 -4.18 17.61 -16.30
CA PRO A 191 -4.60 17.33 -17.67
C PRO A 191 -3.50 17.76 -18.66
N LEU A 192 -3.06 16.86 -19.54
CA LEU A 192 -1.99 17.10 -20.52
C LEU A 192 -2.52 17.67 -21.84
N ALA A 193 -3.66 17.18 -22.32
CA ALA A 193 -4.32 17.65 -23.53
C ALA A 193 -5.83 17.55 -23.36
N VAL A 194 -6.56 18.59 -23.73
CA VAL A 194 -8.02 18.63 -23.84
C VAL A 194 -8.33 18.73 -25.32
N ALA A 195 -9.18 17.84 -25.85
CA ALA A 195 -9.50 17.86 -27.27
C ALA A 195 -10.23 19.17 -27.64
N PRO A 196 -9.93 19.79 -28.81
CA PRO A 196 -10.54 21.05 -29.24
C PRO A 196 -12.06 20.94 -29.50
N THR A 197 -12.61 19.73 -29.54
CA THR A 197 -14.03 19.42 -29.69
C THR A 197 -14.84 19.53 -28.41
N VAL A 198 -14.23 19.83 -27.26
CA VAL A 198 -14.98 20.29 -26.08
C VAL A 198 -15.32 21.77 -26.33
N PRO A 199 -16.57 22.13 -26.64
CA PRO A 199 -16.90 23.54 -26.76
C PRO A 199 -16.58 24.20 -25.42
N ARG A 200 -15.86 25.33 -25.47
CA ARG A 200 -15.54 26.20 -24.32
C ARG A 200 -16.78 26.65 -23.51
N GLN A 201 -17.98 26.24 -23.94
CA GLN A 201 -19.29 26.60 -23.41
C GLN A 201 -19.67 25.91 -22.08
N HIS A 202 -18.95 24.90 -21.60
CA HIS A 202 -19.24 24.34 -20.26
C HIS A 202 -18.73 25.20 -19.07
N CYS A 203 -18.04 26.32 -19.32
CA CYS A 203 -17.86 27.40 -18.30
C CYS A 203 -19.01 28.43 -18.37
N GLN A 204 -20.27 28.01 -18.64
CA GLN A 204 -21.39 28.94 -18.69
C GLN A 204 -22.69 28.33 -18.14
N LYS A 205 -22.78 28.13 -16.82
CA LYS A 205 -23.98 28.46 -16.04
C LYS A 205 -23.59 28.90 -14.62
N PRO A 206 -24.08 30.06 -14.14
CA PRO A 206 -23.74 30.61 -12.84
C PRO A 206 -24.70 30.06 -11.78
N PHE A 207 -24.21 29.21 -10.89
CA PHE A 207 -24.75 29.14 -9.54
C PHE A 207 -23.56 29.08 -8.57
N ALA A 208 -23.39 30.16 -7.83
CA ALA A 208 -22.39 30.39 -6.79
C ALA A 208 -20.91 30.45 -7.24
N GLY A 209 -20.52 31.56 -7.86
CA GLY A 209 -19.29 32.28 -7.50
C GLY A 209 -17.90 31.63 -7.69
N GLN A 210 -17.76 30.52 -8.42
CA GLN A 210 -16.44 29.96 -8.73
C GLN A 210 -15.97 30.37 -10.12
N ASN A 211 -15.07 31.37 -10.16
CA ASN A 211 -14.28 31.70 -11.33
C ASN A 211 -13.61 30.43 -11.91
N CYS A 212 -13.73 30.21 -13.23
CA CYS A 212 -12.90 29.25 -14.00
C CYS A 212 -11.43 29.71 -13.96
N ARG A 213 -10.79 29.63 -12.79
CA ARG A 213 -9.33 29.63 -12.65
C ARG A 213 -8.85 28.22 -12.98
N ARG A 214 -7.62 28.10 -13.49
CA ARG A 214 -6.86 26.85 -13.48
C ARG A 214 -6.74 26.38 -12.03
N THR A 215 -7.76 25.72 -11.50
CA THR A 215 -7.74 25.24 -10.12
C THR A 215 -6.94 23.95 -10.12
N ILE A 216 -5.64 24.11 -9.95
CA ILE A 216 -4.75 23.06 -9.47
C ILE A 216 -5.31 22.64 -8.13
N TYR A 217 -6.02 21.51 -8.06
CA TYR A 217 -6.37 20.92 -6.78
C TYR A 217 -5.13 20.22 -6.23
N SER A 218 -4.24 20.96 -5.59
CA SER A 218 -3.35 20.38 -4.58
C SER A 218 -4.17 20.18 -3.32
N ARG A 219 -4.86 19.04 -3.21
CA ARG A 219 -5.64 18.75 -2.00
C ARG A 219 -4.68 18.11 -0.98
N PHE A 220 -4.04 18.96 -0.18
CA PHE A 220 -3.35 18.54 1.04
C PHE A 220 -4.42 18.17 2.07
N TYR A 221 -4.57 16.88 2.35
CA TYR A 221 -5.26 16.43 3.55
C TYR A 221 -4.19 16.18 4.62
N LEU A 222 -4.10 17.10 5.58
CA LEU A 222 -3.60 16.78 6.91
C LEU A 222 -4.79 16.17 7.66
N GLN A 223 -4.86 14.85 7.71
CA GLN A 223 -5.68 14.19 8.72
C GLN A 223 -4.79 14.07 9.98
N LEU A 224 -5.03 14.97 10.92
CA LEU A 224 -4.52 14.89 12.29
C LEU A 224 -5.51 14.06 13.13
#